data_AF-A0A4Y2DPB3-F1
#
_entry.id   AF-A0A4Y2DPB3-F1
#
_cell.length_a   1.000
_cell.length_b   1.000
_cell.length_c   1.000
_cell.angle_alpha   90.00
_cell.angle_beta   90.00
_cell.angle_gamma   90.00
#
_symmetry.space_group_name_H-M   'P 1'
#
loop_
_entity.id
_entity.type
_entity.pdbx_description
1 polymer ?
#
loop_
_entity_poly.entity_id
_entity_poly.type
_entity_poly.pdbx_seq_one_letter_code
_entity_poly.pdbx_strand_id
1 'polypeptide(L)'
;MIDVKLVKPEPLLNSTNGDEIKDHKERRDFYRKANNYAKSMMASTVTDAVYQKIMDKETAQEDWKALKEQFEALSKDQLFKICTEFFAFNWSLGDDVPIHIINSGVCGMN
;
A
#
# COMPACT_ATOMS: atom_id res chain seq x y z
N MET A 1 10.44 -8.38 16.54
CA MET A 1 10.73 -7.15 15.78
C MET A 1 11.84 -7.49 14.80
N ILE A 2 11.49 -7.97 13.60
CA ILE A 2 12.47 -8.27 12.56
C ILE A 2 12.58 -7.00 11.72
N ASP A 3 13.43 -6.09 12.17
CA ASP A 3 13.91 -4.93 11.38
C ASP A 3 14.95 -5.38 10.32
N VAL A 4 14.84 -6.62 9.84
CA VAL A 4 15.65 -7.09 8.72
C VAL A 4 15.02 -6.50 7.47
N LYS A 5 15.52 -5.33 7.06
CA LYS A 5 15.24 -4.79 5.73
C LYS A 5 15.63 -5.87 4.71
N LEU A 6 14.65 -6.34 3.95
CA LEU A 6 14.88 -7.27 2.86
C LEU A 6 15.63 -6.54 1.74
N VAL A 7 16.96 -6.57 1.79
CA VAL A 7 17.83 -5.89 0.82
C VAL A 7 18.18 -6.82 -0.32
N LYS A 8 18.00 -6.35 -1.56
CA LYS A 8 18.42 -7.06 -2.77
C LYS A 8 19.94 -7.26 -2.74
N PRO A 9 20.45 -8.50 -2.82
CA PRO A 9 21.89 -8.73 -2.84
C PRO A 9 22.51 -8.15 -4.12
N GLU A 10 23.63 -7.44 -3.98
CA GLU A 10 24.40 -6.94 -5.11
C GLU A 10 24.98 -8.10 -5.93
N PRO A 11 25.23 -7.92 -7.25
CA PRO A 11 25.91 -8.93 -8.05
C PRO A 11 27.30 -9.26 -7.48
N LEU A 12 27.65 -10.55 -7.36
CA LEU A 12 29.03 -10.94 -7.08
C LEU A 12 29.92 -10.58 -8.28
N LEU A 13 31.01 -9.86 -8.02
CA LEU A 13 32.07 -9.62 -8.99
C LEU A 13 33.25 -10.55 -8.68
N ASN A 14 33.55 -11.48 -9.60
CA ASN A 14 34.81 -12.22 -9.66
C ASN A 14 35.25 -13.02 -8.40
N SER A 15 34.32 -13.51 -7.56
CA SER A 15 34.70 -14.43 -6.48
C SER A 15 35.09 -15.79 -7.05
N THR A 16 36.24 -16.32 -6.61
CA THR A 16 36.72 -17.68 -6.89
C THR A 16 36.51 -18.62 -5.69
N ASN A 17 35.99 -18.09 -4.57
CA ASN A 17 35.75 -18.83 -3.35
C ASN A 17 34.40 -19.55 -3.43
N GLY A 18 34.42 -20.89 -3.36
CA GLY A 18 33.21 -21.71 -3.43
C GLY A 18 32.20 -21.42 -2.33
N ASP A 19 32.66 -21.08 -1.13
CA ASP A 19 31.78 -20.79 0.01
C ASP A 19 31.06 -19.45 -0.14
N GLU A 20 31.76 -18.42 -0.65
CA GLU A 20 31.16 -17.10 -0.96
C GLU A 20 30.11 -17.19 -2.07
N ILE A 21 30.39 -17.97 -3.12
CA ILE A 21 29.45 -18.20 -4.21
C ILE A 21 28.18 -18.89 -3.68
N LYS A 22 28.35 -19.87 -2.80
CA LYS A 22 27.24 -20.61 -2.19
C LYS A 22 26.40 -19.71 -1.27
N ASP A 23 27.03 -18.99 -0.34
CA ASP A 23 26.34 -18.06 0.57
C ASP A 23 25.57 -16.98 -0.20
N HIS A 24 26.20 -16.38 -1.22
CA HIS A 24 25.54 -15.37 -2.04
C HIS A 24 24.31 -15.90 -2.77
N LYS A 25 24.41 -17.11 -3.33
CA LYS A 25 23.29 -17.77 -4.00
C LYS A 25 22.15 -18.01 -3.02
N GLU A 26 22.43 -18.53 -1.83
CA GLU A 26 21.42 -18.78 -0.79
C GLU A 26 20.72 -17.48 -0.38
N ARG A 27 21.48 -16.39 -0.20
CA ARG A 27 20.94 -15.07 0.12
C ARG A 27 20.09 -14.49 -1.01
N ARG A 28 20.51 -14.65 -2.27
CA ARG A 28 19.72 -14.24 -3.44
C ARG A 28 18.43 -15.04 -3.55
N ASP A 29 18.49 -16.34 -3.36
CA ASP A 29 17.32 -17.23 -3.44
C ASP A 29 16.32 -16.91 -2.32
N PHE A 30 16.81 -16.65 -1.10
CA PHE A 30 15.99 -16.18 0.02
C PHE A 30 15.32 -14.83 -0.31
N TYR A 31 16.09 -13.85 -0.78
CA TYR A 31 15.57 -12.55 -1.19
C TYR A 31 14.46 -12.68 -2.23
N ARG A 32 14.71 -13.44 -3.30
CA ARG A 32 13.74 -13.66 -4.38
C ARG A 32 12.45 -14.29 -3.86
N LYS A 33 12.55 -15.31 -3.00
CA LYS A 33 11.37 -15.97 -2.41
C LYS A 33 10.56 -15.00 -1.55
N ALA A 34 11.22 -14.29 -0.63
CA ALA A 34 10.56 -13.35 0.27
C ALA A 34 9.91 -12.18 -0.50
N ASN A 35 10.61 -11.62 -1.49
CA ASN A 35 10.10 -10.55 -2.34
C ASN A 35 8.85 -11.02 -3.10
N ASN A 36 8.92 -12.17 -3.78
CA ASN A 36 7.80 -12.69 -4.55
C ASN A 36 6.59 -13.03 -3.67
N TYR A 37 6.82 -13.62 -2.49
CA TYR A 37 5.76 -13.90 -1.53
C TYR A 37 5.05 -12.63 -1.08
N ALA A 38 5.80 -11.59 -0.72
CA ALA A 38 5.23 -10.30 -0.33
C ALA A 38 4.43 -9.66 -1.48
N LYS A 39 4.97 -9.66 -2.71
CA LYS A 39 4.24 -9.19 -3.90
C LYS A 39 2.92 -9.93 -4.09
N SER A 40 2.93 -11.27 -4.00
CA SER A 40 1.72 -12.09 -4.13
C SER A 40 0.70 -11.80 -3.02
N MET A 41 1.13 -11.61 -1.77
CA MET A 41 0.26 -11.27 -0.66
C MET A 41 -0.42 -9.90 -0.85
N MET A 42 0.33 -8.90 -1.32
CA MET A 42 -0.25 -7.60 -1.64
C MET A 42 -1.22 -7.72 -2.82
N ALA A 43 -0.84 -8.43 -3.89
CA ALA A 43 -1.71 -8.64 -5.04
C ALA A 43 -3.02 -9.35 -4.69
N SER A 44 -3.03 -10.28 -3.73
CA SER A 44 -4.24 -11.01 -3.34
C SER A 44 -5.18 -10.23 -2.42
N THR A 45 -4.75 -9.08 -1.89
CA THR A 45 -5.51 -8.28 -0.92
C THR A 45 -6.03 -6.97 -1.50
N VAL A 46 -5.49 -6.53 -2.63
CA VAL A 46 -5.91 -5.29 -3.30
C VAL A 46 -6.93 -5.58 -4.40
N THR A 47 -7.69 -4.55 -4.77
CA THR A 47 -8.59 -4.64 -5.93
C THR A 47 -7.80 -4.64 -7.24
N ASP A 48 -8.39 -5.15 -8.32
CA ASP A 48 -7.74 -5.18 -9.64
C ASP A 48 -7.25 -3.80 -10.09
N ALA A 49 -8.05 -2.75 -9.85
CA ALA A 49 -7.68 -1.38 -10.19
C ALA A 49 -6.44 -0.87 -9.45
N VAL A 50 -6.24 -1.31 -8.21
CA VAL A 50 -5.05 -1.00 -7.41
C VAL A 50 -3.88 -1.90 -7.84
N TYR A 51 -4.14 -3.17 -8.10
CA TYR A 51 -3.15 -4.13 -8.58
C TYR A 51 -2.44 -3.66 -9.87
N GLN A 52 -3.21 -3.17 -10.85
CA GLN A 52 -2.66 -2.64 -12.12
C GLN A 52 -1.65 -1.50 -11.92
N LYS A 53 -1.75 -0.75 -10.82
CA LYS A 53 -0.86 0.38 -10.52
C LYS A 53 0.44 -0.04 -9.81
N ILE A 54 0.49 -1.26 -9.28
CA ILE A 54 1.65 -1.76 -8.51
C ILE A 54 2.35 -2.93 -9.21
N MET A 55 1.69 -3.60 -10.16
CA MET A 55 2.26 -4.81 -10.78
C MET A 55 3.57 -4.57 -11.56
N ASP A 56 3.83 -3.33 -11.98
CA ASP A 56 5.01 -2.93 -12.76
C ASP A 56 6.30 -2.77 -11.93
N LYS A 57 6.22 -2.80 -10.58
CA LYS A 57 7.41 -2.57 -9.76
C LYS A 57 8.27 -3.81 -9.62
N GLU A 58 9.57 -3.62 -9.43
CA GLU A 58 10.51 -4.74 -9.34
C GLU A 58 10.42 -5.42 -7.97
N THR A 59 10.20 -4.63 -6.92
CA THR A 59 10.27 -5.09 -5.53
C THR A 59 8.95 -4.90 -4.78
N ALA A 60 8.69 -5.78 -3.82
CA ALA A 60 7.56 -5.64 -2.90
C ALA A 60 7.64 -4.34 -2.08
N GLN A 61 8.84 -3.80 -1.86
CA GLN A 61 9.00 -2.52 -1.18
C GLN A 61 8.45 -1.36 -2.01
N GLU A 62 8.67 -1.38 -3.33
CA GLU A 62 8.12 -0.39 -4.25
C GLU A 62 6.60 -0.51 -4.37
N ASP A 63 6.07 -1.75 -4.44
CA ASP A 63 4.63 -2.01 -4.38
C ASP A 63 4.03 -1.38 -3.11
N TRP A 64 4.62 -1.66 -1.95
CA TRP A 64 4.16 -1.14 -0.66
C TRP A 64 4.22 0.39 -0.61
N LYS A 65 5.29 0.99 -1.12
CA LYS A 65 5.42 2.45 -1.17
C LYS A 65 4.32 3.07 -2.04
N ALA A 66 4.08 2.51 -3.23
CA ALA A 66 3.03 2.97 -4.14
C ALA A 66 1.63 2.81 -3.52
N LEU A 67 1.37 1.70 -2.83
CA LEU A 67 0.12 1.48 -2.08
C LEU A 67 -0.08 2.52 -0.99
N LYS A 68 0.96 2.77 -0.20
CA LYS A 68 0.92 3.75 0.89
C LYS A 68 0.64 5.15 0.36
N GLU A 69 1.32 5.58 -0.70
CA GLU A 69 1.10 6.89 -1.33
C GLU A 69 -0.33 7.05 -1.85
N GLN A 70 -0.90 6.01 -2.48
CA GLN A 70 -2.28 6.03 -2.95
C GLN A 70 -3.28 6.10 -1.80
N PHE A 71 -3.07 5.34 -0.73
CA PHE A 71 -3.94 5.36 0.44
C PHE A 71 -3.91 6.73 1.13
N GLU A 72 -2.72 7.31 1.28
CA GLU A 72 -2.55 8.66 1.83
C GLU A 72 -3.24 9.72 0.96
N ALA A 73 -3.10 9.65 -0.37
CA ALA A 73 -3.78 10.58 -1.28
C ALA A 73 -5.31 10.46 -1.17
N LEU A 74 -5.85 9.24 -1.23
CA LEU A 74 -7.29 8.99 -1.12
C LEU A 74 -7.85 9.50 0.21
N SER A 75 -7.14 9.27 1.32
CA SER A 75 -7.55 9.74 2.64
C SER A 75 -7.61 11.27 2.73
N LYS A 76 -6.65 11.97 2.09
CA LYS A 76 -6.62 13.44 2.05
C LYS A 76 -7.78 13.99 1.20
N ASP A 77 -8.08 13.37 0.06
CA ASP A 77 -9.19 13.77 -0.80
C ASP A 77 -10.54 13.57 -0.10
N GLN A 78 -10.72 12.42 0.58
CA GLN A 78 -11.91 12.16 1.38
C GLN A 78 -12.07 13.17 2.52
N LEU A 79 -10.98 13.48 3.24
CA LEU A 79 -10.99 14.48 4.29
C LEU A 79 -11.35 15.87 3.74
N PHE A 80 -10.75 16.27 2.61
CA PHE A 80 -11.07 17.54 1.96
C PHE A 80 -12.53 17.61 1.55
N LYS A 81 -13.08 16.53 0.98
CA LYS A 81 -14.49 16.43 0.61
C LYS A 81 -15.41 16.58 1.83
N ILE A 82 -15.16 15.82 2.90
CA ILE A 82 -15.94 15.89 4.14
C ILE A 82 -15.88 17.30 4.74
N CYS A 83 -14.70 17.90 4.82
CA CYS A 83 -14.55 19.28 5.31
C CYS A 83 -15.30 20.28 4.42
N THR A 84 -15.22 20.15 3.10
CA THR A 84 -15.92 21.03 2.16
C THR A 84 -17.44 20.91 2.32
N GLU A 85 -17.96 19.69 2.41
CA GLU A 85 -19.38 19.41 2.66
C GLU A 85 -19.83 19.96 4.01
N PHE A 86 -18.99 19.79 5.05
CA PHE A 86 -19.24 20.32 6.39
C PHE A 86 -19.27 21.85 6.43
N PHE A 87 -18.37 22.55 5.72
CA PHE A 87 -18.36 24.01 5.69
C PHE A 87 -19.40 24.61 4.73
N ALA A 88 -19.82 23.87 3.70
CA ALA A 88 -20.93 24.26 2.83
C ALA A 88 -22.31 24.04 3.49
N PHE A 89 -22.34 23.36 4.63
CA PHE A 89 -23.57 23.06 5.37
C PHE A 89 -24.21 24.34 5.92
N ASN A 90 -25.50 24.52 5.61
CA ASN A 90 -26.34 25.57 6.17
C ASN A 90 -27.59 24.94 6.79
N TRP A 91 -27.90 25.31 8.04
CA TRP A 91 -29.13 24.91 8.71
C TRP A 91 -30.32 25.70 8.16
N SER A 92 -31.40 25.01 7.78
CA SER A 92 -32.68 25.66 7.55
C SER A 92 -33.60 25.53 8.78
N LEU A 93 -34.51 26.51 8.93
CA LEU A 93 -35.40 26.63 10.10
C LEU A 93 -36.52 25.57 9.98
N GLY A 94 -36.19 24.31 10.22
CA GLY A 94 -37.09 23.15 10.02
C GLY A 94 -36.35 21.81 9.88
N ASP A 95 -35.03 21.86 9.82
CA ASP A 95 -34.13 20.71 9.71
C ASP A 95 -33.91 20.00 11.06
N ASP A 96 -34.08 18.67 11.09
CA ASP A 96 -33.78 17.81 12.25
C ASP A 96 -32.44 17.07 12.06
N VAL A 97 -31.61 16.99 13.12
CA VAL A 97 -30.27 16.36 13.11
C VAL A 97 -30.22 14.98 12.41
N PRO A 98 -31.17 14.05 12.60
CA PRO A 98 -31.13 12.73 11.96
C PRO A 98 -31.26 12.76 10.43
N ILE A 99 -32.01 13.73 9.88
CA ILE A 99 -32.23 13.85 8.43
C ILE A 99 -30.92 14.25 7.72
N HIS A 100 -30.05 15.01 8.40
CA HIS A 100 -28.76 15.42 7.84
C HIS A 100 -27.66 14.37 7.93
N ILE A 101 -27.66 13.51 8.95
CA ILE A 101 -26.69 12.41 9.08
C ILE A 101 -26.90 11.37 7.96
N ILE A 102 -28.14 11.13 7.54
CA ILE A 102 -28.47 10.24 6.43
C ILE A 102 -28.00 10.82 5.08
N ASN A 103 -28.15 12.13 4.88
CA ASN A 103 -27.77 12.80 3.63
C ASN A 103 -26.26 13.11 3.49
N SER A 104 -25.51 13.11 4.59
CA SER A 104 -24.04 13.34 4.59
C SER A 104 -23.21 12.06 4.38
N GLY A 105 -23.86 10.91 4.14
CA GLY A 105 -23.16 9.67 3.78
C GLY A 105 -22.28 9.05 4.87
N VAL A 106 -22.38 9.53 6.12
CA VAL A 106 -21.58 9.04 7.26
C VAL A 106 -22.07 7.67 7.75
N CYS A 107 -23.29 7.24 7.37
CA CYS A 107 -23.84 5.94 7.70
C CYS A 107 -24.15 5.13 6.43
N GLY A 108 -23.15 4.39 5.95
CA GLY A 108 -23.30 3.53 4.77
C GLY A 108 -22.10 2.64 4.50
N MET A 109 -21.48 2.09 5.55
CA MET A 109 -20.56 0.96 5.44
C MET A 109 -20.97 -0.08 6.48
N ASN A 110 -21.90 -0.96 6.08
CA ASN A 110 -22.05 -2.30 6.63
C ASN A 110 -21.62 -3.28 5.55
#